data_AF-A0A2D5QAN1-F1
#
_entry.id   AF-A0A2D5QAN1-F1
#
_cell.length_a   1.000
_cell.length_b   1.000
_cell.length_c   1.000
_cell.angle_alpha   90.00
_cell.angle_beta   90.00
_cell.angle_gamma   90.00
#
_symmetry.space_group_name_H-M   'P 1'
#
loop_
_entity.id
_entity.type
_entity.pdbx_description
1 polymer ?
#
loop_
_entity_poly.entity_id
_entity_poly.type
_entity_poly.pdbx_seq_one_letter_code
_entity_poly.pdbx_strand_id
1 'polypeptide(L)' 'MEQEDGEDLFVHYTQVEGEIKDGDSVEFEVGEGPKGPNAINVSKTE' A
#
# COMPACT_ATOMS: atom_id res chain seq x y z
N MET A 1 19.92 -0.11 3.94
CA MET A 1 19.07 0.60 4.92
C MET A 1 17.66 0.49 4.38
N GLU A 2 17.05 -0.68 4.60
CA GLU A 2 15.60 -0.85 4.48
C GLU A 2 14.99 -0.07 5.65
N GLN A 3 13.94 0.70 5.41
CA GLN A 3 13.26 1.44 6.49
C GLN A 3 12.59 0.42 7.42
N GLU A 4 13.14 0.26 8.62
CA GLU A 4 12.74 -0.73 9.65
C GLU A 4 11.47 -0.34 10.44
N ASP A 5 10.62 0.55 9.91
CA ASP A 5 9.42 1.07 10.62
C ASP A 5 8.14 1.05 9.77
N GLY A 6 8.14 0.34 8.63
CA GLY A 6 6.91 0.09 7.89
C GLY A 6 6.24 -1.16 8.42
N GLU A 7 5.22 -1.03 9.27
CA GLU A 7 4.32 -2.16 9.55
C GLU A 7 3.88 -2.79 8.22
N ASP A 8 3.99 -4.11 8.09
CA ASP A 8 3.52 -4.86 6.92
C ASP A 8 2.01 -4.66 6.76
N LEU A 9 1.61 -3.67 5.97
CA LEU A 9 0.22 -3.38 5.65
C LEU A 9 -0.24 -4.27 4.51
N PHE A 10 -1.34 -4.96 4.73
CA PHE A 10 -1.96 -5.76 3.67
C PHE A 10 -2.59 -4.84 2.63
N VAL A 11 -2.23 -5.05 1.36
CA VAL A 11 -2.87 -4.40 0.22
C VAL A 11 -3.74 -5.43 -0.49
N HIS A 12 -5.02 -5.11 -0.69
CA HIS A 12 -5.89 -5.91 -1.56
C HIS A 12 -5.81 -5.36 -2.98
N TYR A 13 -5.70 -6.22 -4.00
CA TYR A 13 -5.55 -5.81 -5.41
C TYR A 13 -6.67 -4.84 -5.89
N THR A 14 -7.85 -4.89 -5.26
CA THR A 14 -8.97 -3.99 -5.56
C THR A 14 -8.74 -2.55 -5.09
N GLN A 15 -7.76 -2.33 -4.21
CA GLN A 15 -7.39 -1.02 -3.69
C GLN A 15 -6.26 -0.37 -4.49
N VAL A 16 -5.74 -1.07 -5.51
CA VAL A 16 -4.67 -0.58 -6.37
C VAL A 16 -5.26 0.02 -7.63
N GLU A 17 -4.96 1.29 -7.88
CA GLU A 17 -5.33 1.97 -9.11
C GLU A 17 -4.21 1.87 -10.15
N GLY A 18 -4.53 1.30 -11.31
CA GLY A 18 -3.59 1.15 -12.42
C GLY A 18 -2.58 0.02 -12.23
N GLU A 19 -1.47 0.10 -12.95
CA GLU A 19 -0.39 -0.89 -12.90
C GLU A 19 0.77 -0.36 -12.05
N ILE A 20 0.98 -0.98 -10.88
CA ILE A 20 2.14 -0.76 -10.02
C ILE A 20 3.17 -1.84 -10.32
N LYS A 21 4.43 -1.44 -10.50
CA LYS A 21 5.53 -2.37 -10.76
C LYS A 21 6.47 -2.44 -9.56
N ASP A 22 7.23 -3.52 -9.50
CA ASP A 22 8.33 -3.64 -8.55
C ASP A 22 9.29 -2.43 -8.69
N GLY A 23 9.60 -1.80 -7.58
CA GLY A 23 10.43 -0.59 -7.53
C GLY A 23 9.68 0.74 -7.75
N ASP A 24 8.38 0.73 -8.04
CA ASP A 24 7.59 1.96 -8.07
C ASP A 24 7.32 2.47 -6.65
N SER A 25 7.48 3.78 -6.46
CA SER A 25 7.03 4.45 -5.23
C SER A 25 5.53 4.67 -5.30
N VAL A 26 4.85 4.46 -4.18
CA VAL A 26 3.40 4.48 -4.09
C VAL A 26 2.95 5.26 -2.87
N GLU A 27 1.78 5.88 -2.99
CA GLU A 27 1.05 6.50 -1.91
C GLU A 27 -0.20 5.69 -1.62
N PHE A 28 -0.56 5.64 -0.35
CA PHE A 28 -1.75 4.94 0.12
C PHE A 28 -2.22 5.58 1.42
N GLU A 29 -3.48 5.30 1.75
CA GLU A 29 -4.06 5.63 3.04
C GLU A 29 -4.21 4.37 3.88
N VAL A 30 -4.11 4.50 5.20
CA VAL A 30 -4.33 3.38 6.13
C VAL A 30 -5.80 3.35 6.53
N GLY A 31 -6.50 2.30 6.11
CA GLY A 31 -7.87 1.98 6.54
C GLY A 31 -7.90 0.85 7.57
N GLU A 32 -9.06 0.64 8.18
CA GLU A 32 -9.32 -0.53 9.04
C GLU A 32 -10.11 -1.60 8.28
N GLY A 33 -9.52 -2.79 8.14
CA GLY A 33 -10.15 -3.94 7.50
C GLY A 33 -10.50 -5.06 8.50
N PRO A 34 -11.21 -6.10 8.05
CA PRO A 34 -11.63 -7.23 8.90
C PRO A 34 -10.45 -8.07 9.46
N LYS A 35 -9.22 -7.83 8.98
CA LYS A 35 -7.99 -8.52 9.43
C LYS A 35 -6.98 -7.57 10.09
N GLY A 36 -7.37 -6.32 10.38
CA GLY A 36 -6.47 -5.28 10.87
C GLY A 36 -6.29 -4.14 9.86
N PRO A 37 -5.33 -3.23 10.11
CA PRO A 37 -5.07 -2.10 9.25
C PRO A 37 -4.63 -2.56 7.85
N ASN A 38 -5.13 -1.90 6.82
CA ASN A 38 -4.85 -2.23 5.43
C ASN A 38 -4.63 -0.96 4.61
N ALA A 39 -3.85 -1.08 3.54
CA ALA A 39 -3.68 0.02 2.60
C ALA A 39 -4.93 0.13 1.70
N ILE A 40 -5.44 1.34 1.55
CA ILE A 40 -6.53 1.72 0.65
C ILE A 40 -6.09 2.87 -0.26
N ASN A 41 -6.79 3.07 -1.38
CA ASN A 41 -6.49 4.12 -2.37
C ASN A 41 -5.01 4.13 -2.81
N VAL A 42 -4.48 2.94 -3.10
CA VAL A 42 -3.07 2.75 -3.44
C VAL A 42 -2.84 3.22 -4.87
N SER A 43 -1.98 4.22 -5.03
CA SER A 43 -1.64 4.78 -6.34
C SER A 43 -0.14 5.06 -6.45
N LYS A 44 0.37 5.13 -7.67
CA LYS A 44 1.79 5.41 -7.93
C LYS A 44 2.09 6.89 -7.69
N THR A 45 3.13 7.17 -6.93
CA THR A 45 3.65 8.54 -6.77
C THR A 45 4.63 8.84 -7.91
N GLU A 46 4.53 10.03 -8.51
CA GLU A 46 5.50 10.52 -9.52
C GLU A 46 6.82 11.02 -8.92
#